data_AF-A8MAJ6-F1
#
_entry.id   AF-A8MAJ6-F1
#
_cell.length_a   1.000
_cell.length_b   1.000
_cell.length_c   1.000
_cell.angle_alpha   90.00
_cell.angle_beta   90.00
_cell.angle_gamma   90.00
#
_symmetry.space_group_name_H-M   'P 1'
#
loop_
_entity.id
_entity.type
_entity.pdbx_description
1 polymer ?
#
loop_
_entity_poly.entity_id
_entity_poly.type
_entity_poly.pdbx_seq_one_letter_code
_entity_poly.pdbx_strand_id
1 'polypeptide(L)'
;MLVNIDLYTVVIPVIIAIAVAVTLFYVVSKDLRNIMSTTVTQRISEYATLRCPTCGYVKVREFRPGDYVGKVEEDKCPNDGSNLVIVGISKEASINQ
;
A
#
# COMPACT_ATOMS: atom_id res chain seq x y z
N MET A 1 47.89 41.48 19.64
CA MET A 1 47.40 41.09 18.31
C MET A 1 47.52 39.57 18.15
N LEU A 2 46.76 38.78 18.93
CA LEU A 2 46.82 37.30 18.91
C LEU A 2 45.45 36.60 19.03
N VAL A 3 44.36 37.34 19.31
CA VAL A 3 43.04 36.73 19.61
C VAL A 3 42.22 36.38 18.35
N ASN A 4 42.62 36.88 17.17
CA ASN A 4 41.82 36.74 15.93
C ASN A 4 42.17 35.51 15.07
N ILE A 5 43.31 34.86 15.30
CA ILE A 5 43.77 33.74 14.47
C ILE A 5 43.08 32.45 14.92
N ASP A 6 43.08 32.15 16.22
CA ASP A 6 42.45 30.95 16.79
C ASP A 6 40.93 30.91 16.58
N LEU A 7 40.28 32.08 16.58
CA LEU A 7 38.85 32.17 16.26
C LEU A 7 38.61 31.80 14.80
N TYR A 8 39.40 32.31 13.85
CA TYR A 8 39.18 32.05 12.42
C TYR A 8 39.56 30.63 12.01
N THR A 9 40.70 30.12 12.50
CA THR A 9 41.21 28.79 12.16
C THR A 9 40.38 27.66 12.76
N VAL A 10 39.64 27.91 13.84
CA VAL A 10 38.78 26.90 14.47
C VAL A 10 37.32 27.09 14.05
N VAL A 11 36.80 28.31 14.01
CA VAL A 11 35.37 28.54 13.75
C VAL A 11 35.00 28.21 12.30
N ILE A 12 35.84 28.52 11.33
CA ILE A 12 35.53 28.27 9.92
C ILE A 12 35.45 26.78 9.57
N PRO A 13 36.43 25.92 9.91
CA PRO A 13 36.30 24.50 9.61
C PRO A 13 35.14 23.86 10.38
N VAL A 14 34.81 24.35 11.59
CA VAL A 14 33.64 23.88 12.35
C VAL A 14 32.34 24.25 11.63
N ILE A 15 32.20 25.49 11.14
CA ILE A 15 31.02 25.91 10.36
C ILE A 15 30.89 25.08 9.07
N ILE A 16 32.00 24.85 8.37
CA ILE A 16 32.00 24.04 7.14
C ILE A 16 31.60 22.60 7.46
N ALA A 17 32.14 22.00 8.53
CA ALA A 17 31.78 20.64 8.94
C ALA A 17 30.29 20.52 9.30
N ILE A 18 29.73 21.51 9.99
CA ILE A 18 28.30 21.56 10.31
C ILE A 18 27.47 21.69 9.04
N ALA A 19 27.84 22.58 8.12
CA ALA A 19 27.14 22.77 6.85
C ALA A 19 27.12 21.47 6.03
N VAL A 20 28.25 20.77 5.94
CA VAL A 20 28.36 19.48 5.26
C VAL A 20 27.47 18.44 5.94
N ALA A 21 27.52 18.31 7.27
CA ALA A 21 26.68 17.38 8.01
C ALA A 21 25.18 17.63 7.79
N VAL A 22 24.75 18.90 7.79
CA VAL A 22 23.35 19.29 7.54
C VAL A 22 22.93 18.95 6.11
N THR A 23 23.78 19.22 5.12
CA THR A 23 23.47 18.89 3.71
C THR A 23 23.35 17.38 3.49
N LEU A 24 24.25 16.58 4.07
CA LEU A 24 24.17 15.12 4.00
C LEU A 24 22.91 14.59 4.69
N PHE A 25 22.59 15.09 5.88
CA PHE A 25 21.37 14.74 6.59
C PHE A 25 20.10 15.09 5.79
N TYR A 26 20.08 16.26 5.13
CA TYR A 26 18.97 16.67 4.28
C TYR A 26 18.79 15.76 3.06
N VAL A 27 19.88 15.37 2.40
CA VAL A 27 19.84 14.46 1.23
C VAL A 27 19.35 13.07 1.64
N VAL A 28 19.88 12.51 2.71
CA VAL A 28 19.46 11.19 3.24
C VAL A 28 17.99 11.22 3.65
N SER A 29 17.57 12.25 4.41
CA SER A 29 16.17 12.37 4.84
C SER A 29 15.19 12.56 3.67
N LYS A 30 15.61 13.17 2.56
CA LYS A 30 14.80 13.28 1.34
C LYS A 30 14.63 11.92 0.64
N ASP A 31 15.70 11.12 0.58
CA ASP A 31 15.66 9.78 -0.02
C ASP A 31 14.75 8.84 0.77
N LEU A 32 14.82 8.86 2.11
CA LEU A 32 13.91 8.10 2.97
C LEU A 32 12.43 8.51 2.80
N ARG A 33 12.13 9.79 2.55
CA ARG A 33 10.75 10.24 2.29
C ARG A 33 10.20 9.70 0.97
N ASN A 34 11.04 9.55 -0.05
CA ASN A 34 10.67 8.95 -1.33
C ASN A 34 10.45 7.44 -1.22
N ILE A 35 11.18 6.76 -0.33
CA ILE A 35 11.03 5.33 -0.11
C ILE A 35 9.83 5.04 0.81
N MET A 36 9.59 5.86 1.84
CA MET A 36 8.42 5.67 2.73
C MET A 36 7.08 5.99 2.08
N SER A 37 7.06 6.72 0.96
CA SER A 37 5.82 6.99 0.22
C SER A 37 5.37 5.83 -0.68
N THR A 38 6.12 4.72 -0.73
CA THR A 38 5.71 3.48 -1.43
C THR A 38 5.14 2.39 -0.54
N THR A 39 4.75 2.72 0.71
CA THR A 39 3.75 1.91 1.44
C THR A 39 2.37 2.54 1.27
N VAL A 40 1.97 2.81 0.02
CA VAL A 40 0.55 2.74 -0.30
C VAL A 40 0.23 1.27 -0.10
N THR A 41 -0.37 0.94 1.04
CA THR A 41 -1.12 -0.30 1.18
C THR A 41 -2.19 -0.22 0.10
N GLN A 42 -1.86 -0.68 -1.12
CA GLN A 42 -2.86 -0.98 -2.12
C GLN A 42 -3.75 -1.99 -1.43
N ARG A 43 -4.88 -1.52 -0.92
CA ARG A 43 -5.97 -2.40 -0.55
C ARG A 43 -6.45 -2.93 -1.88
N ILE A 44 -5.77 -3.96 -2.37
CA ILE A 44 -6.26 -4.78 -3.46
C ILE A 44 -7.51 -5.44 -2.86
N SER A 45 -8.66 -4.80 -3.06
CA SER A 45 -9.93 -5.42 -2.68
C SER A 45 -10.16 -6.54 -3.69
N GLU A 46 -9.98 -7.76 -3.20
CA GLU A 46 -10.27 -8.96 -3.96
C GLU A 46 -11.77 -9.26 -3.80
N TYR A 47 -12.46 -9.51 -4.90
CA TYR A 47 -13.88 -9.81 -4.92
C TYR A 47 -14.11 -11.21 -5.49
N ALA A 48 -14.95 -11.99 -4.82
CA ALA A 48 -15.47 -13.25 -5.32
C ALA A 48 -16.83 -13.01 -5.98
N THR A 49 -16.98 -13.51 -7.21
CA THR A 49 -18.25 -13.51 -7.94
C THR A 49 -18.91 -14.86 -7.78
N LEU A 50 -20.14 -14.84 -7.29
CA LEU A 50 -20.99 -16.01 -7.09
C LEU A 50 -22.09 -16.02 -8.13
N ARG A 51 -22.38 -17.21 -8.66
CA ARG A 51 -23.44 -17.43 -9.62
C ARG A 51 -24.32 -18.60 -9.20
N CYS A 52 -25.62 -18.42 -9.36
CA CYS A 52 -26.59 -19.49 -9.27
C CYS A 52 -26.54 -20.33 -10.57
N PRO A 53 -26.33 -21.65 -10.50
CA PRO A 53 -26.30 -22.51 -11.68
C PRO A 53 -27.69 -22.72 -12.31
N THR A 54 -28.76 -22.50 -11.56
CA THR A 54 -30.14 -22.80 -11.98
C THR A 54 -30.80 -21.61 -12.68
N CYS A 55 -30.88 -20.44 -12.02
CA CYS A 55 -31.50 -19.24 -12.60
C CYS A 55 -30.50 -18.18 -13.11
N GLY A 56 -29.20 -18.36 -12.88
CA GLY A 56 -28.16 -17.44 -13.37
C GLY A 56 -27.95 -16.18 -12.54
N TYR A 57 -28.61 -16.03 -11.39
CA TYR A 57 -28.40 -14.91 -10.45
C TYR A 57 -26.91 -14.73 -10.11
N VAL A 58 -26.44 -13.48 -10.06
CA VAL A 58 -25.04 -13.13 -9.76
C VAL A 58 -24.97 -12.26 -8.51
N LYS A 59 -24.05 -12.58 -7.60
CA LYS A 59 -23.74 -11.82 -6.39
C LYS A 59 -22.23 -11.62 -6.30
N VAL A 60 -21.79 -10.39 -6.04
CA VAL A 60 -20.37 -10.09 -5.78
C VAL A 60 -20.19 -9.85 -4.29
N ARG A 61 -19.14 -10.44 -3.71
CA ARG A 61 -18.77 -10.20 -2.32
C ARG A 61 -17.26 -10.07 -2.18
N GLU A 62 -16.82 -9.52 -1.06
CA GLU A 62 -15.40 -9.49 -0.70
C GLU A 62 -14.85 -10.92 -0.55
N PHE A 63 -13.65 -11.14 -1.07
CA PHE A 63 -12.93 -12.40 -0.97
C PHE A 63 -12.63 -12.72 0.49
N ARG A 64 -12.85 -13.98 0.87
CA ARG A 64 -12.51 -14.49 2.21
C ARG A 64 -11.42 -15.55 2.06
N PRO A 65 -10.49 -15.63 3.03
CA PRO A 65 -9.50 -16.71 3.04
C PRO A 65 -10.19 -18.08 2.97
N GLY A 66 -9.78 -18.91 2.00
CA GLY A 66 -10.40 -20.21 1.73
C GLY A 66 -11.50 -20.20 0.65
N ASP A 67 -11.70 -19.09 -0.06
CA ASP A 67 -12.52 -19.07 -1.28
C ASP A 67 -11.73 -19.58 -2.50
N TYR A 68 -12.39 -20.38 -3.32
CA TYR A 68 -11.85 -20.88 -4.59
C TYR A 68 -12.97 -21.02 -5.62
N VAL A 69 -12.61 -20.97 -6.90
CA VAL A 69 -13.57 -21.15 -8.01
C VAL A 69 -14.13 -22.56 -7.97
N GLY A 70 -15.47 -22.68 -7.98
CA GLY A 70 -16.20 -23.93 -7.84
C GLY A 70 -16.67 -24.23 -6.41
N LYS A 71 -16.26 -23.43 -5.41
CA LYS A 71 -16.77 -23.57 -4.04
C LYS A 71 -18.26 -23.27 -3.99
N VAL A 72 -19.01 -24.17 -3.35
CA VAL A 72 -20.43 -24.00 -3.04
C VAL A 72 -20.55 -23.23 -1.73
N GLU A 73 -21.23 -22.10 -1.75
CA GLU A 73 -21.52 -21.33 -0.53
C GLU A 73 -22.77 -21.87 0.18
N GLU A 74 -22.82 -21.59 1.50
CA GLU A 74 -24.01 -21.83 2.31
C GLU A 74 -25.15 -20.86 1.96
N ASP A 75 -24.80 -19.67 1.45
CA ASP A 75 -25.77 -18.68 0.97
C ASP A 75 -26.61 -19.24 -0.19
N LYS A 76 -27.93 -19.17 -0.02
CA LYS A 76 -28.90 -19.58 -1.03
C LYS A 76 -29.24 -18.45 -1.98
N CYS A 77 -29.55 -18.81 -3.23
CA CYS A 77 -30.07 -17.88 -4.21
C CYS A 77 -31.44 -17.36 -3.76
N PRO A 78 -31.67 -16.03 -3.77
CA PRO A 78 -32.94 -15.44 -3.35
C PRO A 78 -34.10 -15.73 -4.32
N ASN A 79 -33.80 -16.20 -5.53
CA ASN A 79 -34.81 -16.43 -6.57
C ASN A 79 -35.36 -17.86 -6.57
N ASP A 80 -34.50 -18.86 -6.35
CA ASP A 80 -34.86 -20.28 -6.46
C ASP A 80 -34.41 -21.16 -5.28
N GLY A 81 -33.72 -20.59 -4.28
CA GLY A 81 -33.26 -21.30 -3.08
C GLY A 81 -32.14 -22.32 -3.33
N SER A 82 -31.57 -22.36 -4.54
CA SER A 82 -30.42 -23.20 -4.88
C SER A 82 -29.12 -22.62 -4.33
N ASN A 83 -28.07 -23.44 -4.24
CA ASN A 83 -26.79 -22.99 -3.67
C ASN A 83 -26.04 -22.12 -4.69
N LEU A 84 -25.37 -21.08 -4.19
CA LEU A 84 -24.51 -20.24 -5.00
C LEU A 84 -23.11 -20.86 -5.14
N VAL A 85 -22.49 -20.69 -6.31
CA VAL A 85 -21.15 -21.21 -6.60
C VAL A 85 -20.23 -20.07 -6.99
N ILE A 86 -19.01 -20.05 -6.45
CA ILE A 86 -17.99 -19.06 -6.84
C ILE A 86 -17.54 -19.35 -8.27
N VAL A 87 -17.76 -18.43 -9.20
CA VAL A 87 -17.39 -18.57 -10.62
C VAL A 87 -16.13 -17.80 -11.00
N GLY A 88 -15.69 -16.86 -10.17
CA GLY A 88 -14.49 -16.08 -10.44
C GLY A 88 -14.03 -15.28 -9.22
N ILE A 89 -12.73 -15.04 -9.15
CA ILE A 89 -12.09 -14.16 -8.16
C ILE A 89 -11.38 -13.07 -8.95
N SER A 90 -11.79 -11.82 -8.74
CA SER A 90 -11.27 -10.66 -9.46
C SER A 90 -10.57 -9.72 -8.49
N LYS A 91 -9.54 -9.02 -8.98
CA LYS A 91 -8.84 -7.99 -8.23
C LYS A 91 -9.18 -6.66 -8.87
N GLU A 92 -9.84 -5.76 -8.13
CA GLU A 92 -10.02 -4.39 -8.60
C GLU A 92 -8.92 -3.53 -7.98
N ALA A 93 -8.05 -2.99 -8.84
CA ALA A 93 -7.09 -1.98 -8.43
C ALA A 93 -7.81 -0.63 -8.45
N SER A 94 -8.43 -0.24 -7.34
CA SER A 94 -8.91 1.13 -7.19
C SER A 94 -7.71 2.06 -7.01
N ILE A 95 -7.31 2.72 -8.10
CA ILE A 95 -6.39 3.86 -8.02
C ILE A 95 -7.25 5.02 -7.50
N ASN A 96 -7.24 5.25 -6.19
CA ASN A 96 -7.71 6.52 -5.64
C ASN A 96 -6.76 7.61 -6.15
N GLN A 97 -7.26 8.42 -7.10
CA GLN A 97 -6.56 9.56 -7.69
C GLN A 97 -6.91 10.85 -6.95
#